data_AF-A0A1V1PHM5-F1
#
_entry.id   AF-A0A1V1PHM5-F1
#
_cell.length_a   1.000
_cell.length_b   1.000
_cell.length_c   1.000
_cell.angle_alpha   90.00
_cell.angle_beta   90.00
_cell.angle_gamma   90.00
#
_symmetry.space_group_name_H-M   'P 1'
#
loop_
_entity.id
_entity.type
_entity.pdbx_description
1 polymer ?
#
loop_
_entity_poly.entity_id
_entity_poly.type
_entity_poly.pdbx_seq_one_letter_code
_entity_poly.pdbx_strand_id
1 'polypeptide(L)'
;MVTSRTYAYQKQAYKINGLKEAILAPFKKEQIALFVDHWYTHIAEIRNLNRNDAKGRAVLLKRAINNSKRLQELAERPLLLTLMASLHAWRGGSLPEQREELYSNAVDLLLDWWERPRIVRDDNGKILVLQPSLMEWLKVDRKRIRDLLNQLAYDAHKNQPDFTGTADIAEEALVSGVLQISNLDINPKMLLEYLRDRAGILLSRGIKVYTFPHRTFQEYLAACYLTDTDYPEHVSTLVKKDLNRWREVTLLAASKAVRGSESSVWILADELCYKNIDSYDLTIEEINGVFIAAQVLIENAKLEFISDRNYEKLNRVRHGLTYIMQGGQLPAMERTNAGNLLAKLCDIRKEIMTIKDMMFCFVRGSDFIMGGDKQKDQFSVDNEMPLHNVYLSSYYISRYPVSNSQYQYFVEDGGYRNPEYWKEAIEDGKWKNGKYDGHNQAGLNGYPFDLPNHPVVSISWYEATAFTRWLTEKSHKQNLLSGDTIIRLPTEAEWEKASRGGLQIPDKAQIKD
;
A
#
# COMPACT_ATOMS: atom_id res chain seq x y z
N MET A 1 -4.63 -2.91 25.31
CA MET A 1 -4.01 -2.62 24.00
C MET A 1 -4.68 -3.54 22.97
N VAL A 2 -5.19 -2.99 21.87
CA VAL A 2 -5.86 -3.75 20.81
C VAL A 2 -5.07 -3.54 19.52
N THR A 3 -4.84 -4.61 18.75
CA THR A 3 -4.17 -4.54 17.45
C THR A 3 -5.12 -4.98 16.35
N SER A 4 -5.12 -4.27 15.21
CA SER A 4 -5.94 -4.62 14.05
C SER A 4 -5.19 -4.33 12.75
N ARG A 5 -5.63 -4.94 11.64
CA ARG A 5 -5.18 -4.53 10.30
C ARG A 5 -5.76 -3.15 10.01
N THR A 6 -4.93 -2.26 9.45
CA THR A 6 -5.29 -0.85 9.23
C THR A 6 -6.58 -0.68 8.44
N TYR A 7 -6.75 -1.43 7.35
CA TYR A 7 -7.96 -1.38 6.51
C TYR A 7 -9.22 -1.89 7.24
N ALA A 8 -9.09 -2.83 8.17
CA ALA A 8 -10.24 -3.39 8.88
C ALA A 8 -10.74 -2.43 9.98
N TYR A 9 -9.84 -1.63 10.55
CA TYR A 9 -10.15 -0.64 11.59
C TYR A 9 -10.67 0.70 11.04
N GLN A 10 -10.52 0.97 9.74
CA GLN A 10 -10.95 2.22 9.11
C GLN A 10 -12.48 2.39 9.02
N LYS A 11 -13.26 1.31 9.16
CA LYS A 11 -14.72 1.37 9.25
C LYS A 11 -15.16 1.99 10.59
N GLN A 12 -15.75 3.19 10.53
CA GLN A 12 -16.18 3.97 11.71
C GLN A 12 -17.06 3.19 12.69
N ALA A 13 -17.84 2.21 12.23
CA ALA A 13 -18.72 1.41 13.07
C ALA A 13 -18.00 0.61 14.18
N TYR A 14 -16.71 0.33 14.03
CA TYR A 14 -15.91 -0.45 15.00
C TYR A 14 -14.93 0.41 15.81
N LYS A 15 -14.99 1.74 15.68
CA LYS A 15 -14.12 2.63 16.45
C LYS A 15 -14.52 2.59 17.92
N ILE A 16 -13.54 2.24 18.75
CA ILE A 16 -13.72 2.19 20.21
C ILE A 16 -13.44 3.59 20.75
N ASN A 17 -14.47 4.24 21.28
CA ASN A 17 -14.35 5.56 21.88
C ASN A 17 -13.40 5.53 23.10
N GLY A 18 -12.56 6.56 23.23
CA GLY A 18 -11.65 6.73 24.37
C GLY A 18 -10.29 6.07 24.24
N LEU A 19 -9.96 5.43 23.11
CA LEU A 19 -8.62 4.88 22.84
C LEU A 19 -7.76 5.85 22.01
N LYS A 20 -6.47 5.96 22.34
CA LYS A 20 -5.48 6.58 21.46
C LYS A 20 -5.14 5.62 20.32
N GLU A 21 -5.32 6.09 19.09
CA GLU A 21 -5.02 5.33 17.88
C GLU A 21 -3.57 5.60 17.44
N ALA A 22 -2.84 4.54 17.07
CA ALA A 22 -1.51 4.63 16.50
C ALA A 22 -1.34 3.56 15.41
N ILE A 23 -0.60 3.90 14.36
CA ILE A 23 -0.28 2.99 13.25
C ILE A 23 1.18 2.58 13.39
N LEU A 24 1.46 1.28 13.33
CA LEU A 24 2.84 0.78 13.31
C LEU A 24 3.50 1.21 12.00
N ALA A 25 4.57 2.00 12.12
CA ALA A 25 5.36 2.44 10.98
C ALA A 25 6.18 1.28 10.38
N PRO A 26 6.45 1.30 9.07
CA PRO A 26 7.42 0.39 8.45
C PRO A 26 8.83 0.57 9.05
N PHE A 27 9.68 -0.44 8.94
CA PHE A 27 11.07 -0.35 9.40
C PHE A 27 11.88 0.65 8.56
N LYS A 28 12.59 1.54 9.24
CA LYS A 28 13.60 2.41 8.63
C LYS A 28 14.85 1.61 8.25
N LYS A 29 15.69 2.16 7.36
CA LYS A 29 16.94 1.53 6.90
C LYS A 29 17.85 1.10 8.06
N GLU A 30 17.93 1.92 9.10
CA GLU A 30 18.74 1.64 10.29
C GLU A 30 18.17 0.48 11.10
N GLN A 31 16.84 0.38 11.19
CA GLN A 31 16.14 -0.71 11.87
C GLN A 31 16.29 -2.03 11.12
N ILE A 32 16.23 -2.00 9.78
CA ILE A 32 16.49 -3.15 8.92
C ILE A 32 17.91 -3.66 9.15
N ALA A 33 18.91 -2.77 9.12
CA ALA A 33 20.30 -3.14 9.33
C ALA A 33 20.53 -3.76 10.71
N LEU A 34 19.98 -3.14 11.76
CA LEU A 34 20.08 -3.63 13.13
C LEU A 34 19.41 -5.01 13.29
N PHE A 35 18.23 -5.19 12.71
CA PHE A 35 17.53 -6.48 12.71
C PHE A 35 18.39 -7.57 12.09
N VAL A 36 18.98 -7.33 10.91
CA VAL A 36 19.81 -8.32 10.21
C VAL A 36 21.03 -8.72 11.05
N ASP A 37 21.70 -7.75 11.67
CA ASP A 37 22.87 -8.03 12.50
C ASP A 37 22.53 -8.88 13.74
N HIS A 38 21.45 -8.53 14.45
CA HIS A 38 20.98 -9.31 15.60
C HIS A 38 20.50 -10.71 15.19
N TRP A 39 19.78 -10.82 14.08
CA TRP A 39 19.27 -12.09 13.61
C TRP A 39 20.41 -13.06 13.26
N TYR A 40 21.45 -12.61 12.55
CA TYR A 40 22.60 -13.46 12.23
C TYR A 40 23.44 -13.82 13.45
N THR A 41 23.51 -12.92 14.44
CA THR A 41 24.17 -13.21 15.72
C THR A 41 23.46 -14.36 16.43
N HIS A 42 22.12 -14.31 16.51
CA HIS A 42 21.33 -15.38 17.12
C HIS A 42 21.40 -16.70 16.35
N ILE A 43 21.31 -16.66 15.02
CA ILE A 43 21.43 -17.85 14.17
C ILE A 43 22.81 -18.49 14.27
N ALA A 44 23.87 -17.70 14.51
CA ALA A 44 25.20 -18.24 14.71
C ALA A 44 25.29 -19.13 15.94
N GLU A 45 24.61 -18.75 17.03
CA GLU A 45 24.53 -19.55 18.26
C GLU A 45 23.76 -20.84 18.03
N ILE A 46 22.59 -20.76 17.39
CA ILE A 46 21.74 -21.94 17.12
C ILE A 46 22.43 -22.94 16.18
N ARG A 47 23.15 -22.43 15.17
CA ARG A 47 23.75 -23.27 14.12
C ARG A 47 25.22 -23.59 14.35
N ASN A 48 25.80 -23.18 15.47
CA ASN A 48 27.25 -23.24 15.72
C ASN A 48 28.08 -22.68 14.54
N LEU A 49 27.61 -21.58 13.92
CA LEU A 49 28.35 -20.92 12.85
C LEU A 49 29.45 -20.04 13.46
N ASN A 50 30.58 -19.92 12.75
CA ASN A 50 31.62 -18.98 13.13
C ASN A 50 31.04 -17.55 13.12
N ARG A 51 31.30 -16.78 14.19
CA ARG A 51 30.84 -15.39 14.34
C ARG A 51 31.29 -14.49 13.18
N ASN A 52 32.48 -14.72 12.63
CA ASN A 52 32.98 -13.94 11.48
C ASN A 52 32.17 -14.26 10.22
N ASP A 53 31.82 -15.53 10.00
CA ASP A 53 30.99 -15.94 8.86
C ASP A 53 29.57 -15.38 8.97
N ALA A 54 29.00 -15.39 10.18
CA ALA A 54 27.68 -14.81 10.44
C ALA A 54 27.66 -13.29 10.15
N LYS A 55 28.69 -12.56 10.60
CA LYS A 55 28.86 -11.13 10.26
C LYS A 55 29.02 -10.91 8.75
N GLY A 56 29.83 -11.75 8.08
CA GLY A 56 29.99 -11.69 6.63
C GLY A 56 28.66 -11.87 5.89
N ARG A 57 27.85 -12.85 6.30
CA ARG A 57 26.50 -13.08 5.72
C ARG A 57 25.54 -11.93 6.00
N ALA A 58 25.59 -11.33 7.18
CA ALA A 58 24.79 -10.14 7.50
C ALA A 58 25.14 -8.95 6.58
N VAL A 59 26.44 -8.71 6.33
CA VAL A 59 26.91 -7.69 5.40
C VAL A 59 26.42 -7.95 3.97
N LEU A 60 26.48 -9.20 3.51
CA LEU A 60 25.99 -9.56 2.17
C LEU A 60 24.48 -9.32 2.03
N LEU A 61 23.68 -9.72 3.03
CA LEU A 61 22.23 -9.48 3.01
C LEU A 61 21.91 -7.98 3.02
N LYS A 62 22.56 -7.20 3.89
CA LYS A 62 22.38 -5.74 3.92
C LYS A 62 22.73 -5.09 2.59
N ARG A 63 23.82 -5.54 1.94
CA ARG A 63 24.22 -5.05 0.61
C ARG A 63 23.19 -5.40 -0.46
N ALA A 64 22.66 -6.63 -0.45
CA ALA A 64 21.63 -7.04 -1.39
C ALA A 64 20.36 -6.18 -1.25
N ILE A 65 19.91 -5.93 -0.02
CA ILE A 65 18.75 -5.08 0.26
C ILE A 65 19.00 -3.63 -0.17
N ASN A 66 20.15 -3.06 0.16
CA ASN A 66 20.45 -1.66 -0.16
C ASN A 66 20.61 -1.40 -1.66
N ASN A 67 21.03 -2.41 -2.43
CA ASN A 67 21.26 -2.28 -3.88
C ASN A 67 20.01 -2.53 -4.72
N SER A 68 18.88 -2.93 -4.12
CA SER A 68 17.61 -3.17 -4.83
C SER A 68 16.47 -2.44 -4.13
N LYS A 69 15.89 -1.46 -4.81
CA LYS A 69 14.72 -0.71 -4.30
C LYS A 69 13.56 -1.64 -3.94
N ARG A 70 13.33 -2.69 -4.75
CA ARG A 70 12.29 -3.69 -4.51
C ARG A 70 12.55 -4.49 -3.23
N LEU A 71 13.78 -4.97 -3.03
CA LEU A 71 14.15 -5.66 -1.79
C LEU A 71 14.05 -4.74 -0.57
N GLN A 72 14.38 -3.46 -0.73
CA GLN A 72 14.21 -2.47 0.33
C GLN A 72 12.74 -2.33 0.73
N GLU A 73 11.83 -2.16 -0.24
CA GLU A 73 10.38 -2.05 0.01
C GLU A 73 9.80 -3.30 0.69
N LEU A 74 10.32 -4.50 0.37
CA LEU A 74 9.93 -5.73 1.08
C LEU A 74 10.48 -5.76 2.51
N ALA A 75 11.74 -5.37 2.69
CA ALA A 75 12.44 -5.41 3.98
C ALA A 75 11.86 -4.46 5.04
N GLU A 76 11.12 -3.42 4.62
CA GLU A 76 10.38 -2.55 5.53
C GLU A 76 9.31 -3.29 6.35
N ARG A 77 8.86 -4.47 5.90
CA ARG A 77 7.91 -5.33 6.60
C ARG A 77 8.67 -6.39 7.43
N PRO A 78 8.59 -6.38 8.78
CA PRO A 78 9.42 -7.26 9.63
C PRO A 78 9.30 -8.76 9.33
N LEU A 79 8.09 -9.22 8.99
CA LEU A 79 7.89 -10.61 8.58
C LEU A 79 8.67 -10.94 7.29
N LEU A 80 8.56 -10.11 6.25
CA LEU A 80 9.25 -10.33 4.99
C LEU A 80 10.77 -10.28 5.17
N LEU A 81 11.27 -9.35 5.99
CA LEU A 81 12.68 -9.29 6.34
C LEU A 81 13.15 -10.57 7.04
N THR A 82 12.32 -11.13 7.93
CA THR A 82 12.59 -12.42 8.58
C THR A 82 12.65 -13.56 7.55
N LEU A 83 11.74 -13.59 6.57
CA LEU A 83 11.74 -14.58 5.49
C LEU A 83 12.96 -14.42 4.58
N MET A 84 13.34 -13.20 4.23
CA MET A 84 14.54 -12.89 3.43
C MET A 84 15.81 -13.36 4.15
N ALA A 85 15.93 -13.05 5.44
CA ALA A 85 17.06 -13.50 6.25
C ALA A 85 17.12 -15.04 6.32
N SER A 86 15.97 -15.69 6.53
CA SER A 86 15.84 -17.15 6.57
C SER A 86 16.17 -17.80 5.23
N LEU A 87 15.72 -17.25 4.11
CA LEU A 87 16.05 -17.80 2.80
C LEU A 87 17.54 -17.62 2.48
N HIS A 88 18.09 -16.43 2.77
CA HIS A 88 19.50 -16.14 2.53
C HIS A 88 20.43 -17.07 3.33
N ALA A 89 20.12 -17.36 4.60
CA ALA A 89 21.00 -18.21 5.42
C ALA A 89 20.89 -19.72 5.11
N TRP A 90 19.79 -20.19 4.52
CA TRP A 90 19.56 -21.62 4.25
C TRP A 90 19.81 -22.03 2.80
N ARG A 91 19.40 -21.24 1.81
CA ARG A 91 19.60 -21.57 0.39
C ARG A 91 20.87 -20.98 -0.20
N GLY A 92 21.32 -19.83 0.32
CA GLY A 92 22.33 -19.01 -0.36
C GLY A 92 21.82 -18.47 -1.70
N GLY A 93 22.59 -17.61 -2.36
CA GLY A 93 22.23 -17.05 -3.68
C GLY A 93 21.38 -15.78 -3.63
N SER A 94 20.81 -15.40 -4.78
CA SER A 94 20.03 -14.18 -4.96
C SER A 94 18.66 -14.28 -4.29
N LEU A 95 18.22 -13.19 -3.66
CA LEU A 95 16.89 -13.10 -3.07
C LEU A 95 15.84 -12.75 -4.13
N PRO A 96 14.63 -13.32 -4.04
CA PRO A 96 13.53 -12.95 -4.91
C PRO A 96 13.11 -11.50 -4.63
N GLU A 97 12.94 -10.72 -5.70
CA GLU A 97 12.51 -9.32 -5.61
C GLU A 97 10.98 -9.17 -5.56
N GLN A 98 10.25 -10.25 -5.79
CA GLN A 98 8.79 -10.27 -5.74
C GLN A 98 8.29 -10.92 -4.45
N ARG A 99 7.28 -10.29 -3.84
CA ARG A 99 6.67 -10.76 -2.60
C ARG A 99 6.09 -12.17 -2.70
N GLU A 100 5.40 -12.47 -3.81
CA GLU A 100 4.84 -13.81 -4.08
C GLU A 100 5.94 -14.88 -4.09
N GLU A 101 7.02 -14.63 -4.84
CA GLU A 101 8.12 -15.58 -4.96
C GLU A 101 8.85 -15.78 -3.63
N LEU A 102 8.99 -14.72 -2.83
CA LEU A 102 9.51 -14.81 -1.47
C LEU A 102 8.66 -15.75 -0.59
N TYR A 103 7.33 -15.67 -0.67
CA TYR A 103 6.46 -16.60 0.04
C TYR A 103 6.52 -18.01 -0.54
N SER A 104 6.57 -18.15 -1.86
CA SER A 104 6.73 -19.44 -2.55
C SER A 104 7.97 -20.19 -2.04
N ASN A 105 9.11 -19.49 -2.05
CA ASN A 105 10.38 -20.02 -1.60
C ASN A 105 10.39 -20.31 -0.10
N ALA A 106 9.74 -19.48 0.72
CA ALA A 106 9.61 -19.71 2.15
C ALA A 106 8.73 -20.93 2.48
N VAL A 107 7.61 -21.11 1.77
CA VAL A 107 6.78 -22.32 1.87
C VAL A 107 7.60 -23.55 1.49
N ASP A 108 8.36 -23.47 0.39
CA ASP A 108 9.21 -24.59 -0.01
C ASP A 108 10.28 -24.91 1.03
N LEU A 109 10.88 -23.90 1.66
CA LEU A 109 11.83 -24.09 2.77
C LEU A 109 11.17 -24.77 3.97
N LEU A 110 9.95 -24.37 4.34
CA LEU A 110 9.20 -24.98 5.44
C LEU A 110 8.79 -26.42 5.13
N LEU A 111 8.41 -26.71 3.89
CA LEU A 111 8.16 -28.06 3.41
C LEU A 111 9.44 -28.89 3.45
N ASP A 112 10.57 -28.35 2.99
CA ASP A 112 11.86 -29.04 3.04
C ASP A 112 12.22 -29.42 4.49
N TRP A 113 11.94 -28.55 5.47
CA TRP A 113 12.15 -28.86 6.88
C TRP A 113 11.21 -29.93 7.42
N TRP A 114 9.94 -29.88 7.03
CA TRP A 114 8.94 -30.86 7.42
C TRP A 114 9.26 -32.27 6.90
N GLU A 115 9.84 -32.34 5.70
CA GLU A 115 10.21 -33.57 5.01
C GLU A 115 11.60 -34.13 5.40
N ARG A 116 12.39 -33.44 6.24
CA ARG A 116 13.73 -33.92 6.62
C ARG A 116 13.64 -35.29 7.30
N PRO A 117 14.40 -36.31 6.87
CA PRO A 117 14.47 -37.59 7.57
C PRO A 117 14.87 -37.37 9.04
N ARG A 118 14.12 -37.97 9.96
CA ARG A 118 14.43 -37.87 11.39
C ARG A 118 15.31 -39.06 11.78
N ILE A 119 16.53 -38.76 12.21
CA ILE A 119 17.45 -39.73 12.79
C ILE A 119 17.29 -39.65 14.30
N VAL A 120 16.64 -40.65 14.89
CA VAL A 120 16.58 -40.79 16.35
C VAL A 120 17.88 -41.45 16.79
N ARG A 121 18.60 -40.84 17.72
CA ARG A 121 19.84 -41.38 18.30
C ARG A 121 19.64 -41.70 19.77
N ASP A 122 20.36 -42.70 20.29
CA ASP A 122 20.45 -42.97 21.73
C ASP A 122 21.37 -41.96 22.43
N ASP A 123 21.44 -42.06 23.77
CA ASP A 123 22.31 -41.23 24.62
C ASP A 123 23.82 -41.39 24.30
N ASN A 124 24.19 -42.46 23.60
CA ASN A 124 25.55 -42.75 23.14
C ASN A 124 25.79 -42.30 21.68
N GLY A 125 24.83 -41.62 21.05
CA GLY A 125 24.92 -41.08 19.69
C GLY A 125 24.72 -42.11 18.57
N LYS A 126 24.35 -43.35 18.89
CA LYS A 126 24.04 -44.42 17.93
C LYS A 126 22.66 -44.22 17.33
N ILE A 127 22.53 -44.41 16.02
CA ILE A 127 21.26 -44.28 15.30
C ILE A 127 20.32 -45.42 15.73
N LEU A 128 19.18 -45.07 16.33
CA LEU A 128 18.14 -45.99 16.79
C LEU A 128 17.06 -46.24 15.72
N VAL A 129 16.56 -45.17 15.09
CA VAL A 129 15.49 -45.25 14.08
C VAL A 129 15.73 -44.20 12.99
N LEU A 130 15.67 -44.62 11.73
CA LEU A 130 15.59 -43.72 10.57
C LEU A 130 14.13 -43.63 10.13
N GLN A 131 13.48 -42.52 10.47
CA GLN A 131 12.12 -42.27 9.99
C GLN A 131 12.19 -41.61 8.60
N PRO A 132 11.59 -42.21 7.55
CA PRO A 132 11.56 -41.63 6.21
C PRO A 132 10.80 -40.29 6.18
N SER A 133 10.89 -39.59 5.05
CA SER A 133 10.06 -38.38 4.80
C SER A 133 8.57 -38.74 4.65
N LEU A 134 7.68 -37.75 4.71
CA LEU A 134 6.25 -38.00 4.58
C LEU A 134 5.94 -38.48 3.16
N MET A 135 6.59 -37.86 2.16
CA MET A 135 6.50 -38.29 0.76
C MET A 135 6.94 -39.73 0.55
N GLU A 136 8.09 -40.14 1.12
CA GLU A 136 8.60 -41.51 1.04
C GLU A 136 7.64 -42.50 1.70
N TRP A 137 7.11 -42.13 2.86
CA TRP A 137 6.20 -42.98 3.62
C TRP A 137 4.84 -43.14 2.94
N LEU A 138 4.27 -42.04 2.43
CA LEU A 138 2.99 -42.01 1.72
C LEU A 138 3.11 -42.46 0.25
N LYS A 139 4.33 -42.56 -0.30
CA LYS A 139 4.61 -42.77 -1.74
C LYS A 139 3.87 -41.77 -2.65
N VAL A 140 3.80 -40.52 -2.23
CA VAL A 140 3.22 -39.41 -3.00
C VAL A 140 4.30 -38.45 -3.42
N ASP A 141 4.07 -37.76 -4.54
CA ASP A 141 4.94 -36.66 -4.93
C ASP A 141 4.72 -35.41 -4.06
N ARG A 142 5.69 -34.50 -4.12
CA ARG A 142 5.64 -33.22 -3.42
C ARG A 142 4.45 -32.37 -3.84
N LYS A 143 4.01 -32.49 -5.10
CA LYS A 143 2.92 -31.68 -5.65
C LYS A 143 1.60 -32.01 -4.96
N ARG A 144 1.28 -33.28 -4.76
CA ARG A 144 0.07 -33.72 -4.05
C ARG A 144 0.00 -33.21 -2.62
N ILE A 145 1.11 -33.25 -1.89
CA ILE A 145 1.17 -32.68 -0.53
C ILE A 145 0.94 -31.17 -0.57
N ARG A 146 1.57 -30.47 -1.53
CA ARG A 146 1.37 -29.03 -1.69
C ARG A 146 -0.08 -28.68 -2.04
N ASP A 147 -0.70 -29.44 -2.95
CA ASP A 147 -2.09 -29.23 -3.36
C ASP A 147 -3.06 -29.46 -2.18
N LEU A 148 -2.80 -30.49 -1.36
CA LEU A 148 -3.55 -30.71 -0.11
C LEU A 148 -3.40 -29.54 0.86
N LEU A 149 -2.19 -29.03 1.07
CA LEU A 149 -1.95 -27.90 1.97
C LEU A 149 -2.60 -26.60 1.45
N ASN A 150 -2.61 -26.39 0.14
CA ASN A 150 -3.32 -25.29 -0.50
C ASN A 150 -4.83 -25.36 -0.19
N GLN A 151 -5.42 -26.55 -0.36
CA GLN A 151 -6.85 -26.78 -0.07
C GLN A 151 -7.16 -26.57 1.42
N LEU A 152 -6.38 -27.18 2.32
CA LEU A 152 -6.58 -27.02 3.77
C LEU A 152 -6.44 -25.55 4.21
N ALA A 153 -5.50 -24.81 3.62
CA ALA A 153 -5.34 -23.38 3.89
C ALA A 153 -6.55 -22.57 3.43
N TYR A 154 -7.08 -22.86 2.25
CA TYR A 154 -8.29 -22.22 1.73
C TYR A 154 -9.51 -22.51 2.60
N ASP A 155 -9.76 -23.77 2.94
CA ASP A 155 -10.89 -24.19 3.76
C ASP A 155 -10.83 -23.57 5.16
N ALA A 156 -9.65 -23.59 5.79
CA ALA A 156 -9.43 -22.95 7.08
C ALA A 156 -9.63 -21.43 7.01
N HIS A 157 -9.13 -20.77 5.95
CA HIS A 157 -9.30 -19.33 5.75
C HIS A 157 -10.75 -18.93 5.50
N LYS A 158 -11.49 -19.73 4.73
CA LYS A 158 -12.91 -19.50 4.44
C LYS A 158 -13.77 -19.63 5.70
N ASN A 159 -13.52 -20.64 6.52
CA ASN A 159 -14.37 -20.99 7.65
C ASN A 159 -13.98 -20.28 8.98
N GLN A 160 -12.87 -19.53 9.00
CA GLN A 160 -12.41 -18.86 10.22
C GLN A 160 -13.45 -17.83 10.72
N PRO A 161 -14.00 -17.93 11.94
CA PRO A 161 -15.04 -17.00 12.40
C PRO A 161 -14.48 -15.59 12.60
N ASP A 162 -13.29 -15.47 13.18
CA ASP A 162 -12.69 -14.19 13.57
C ASP A 162 -11.45 -13.83 12.73
N PHE A 163 -11.14 -12.54 12.66
CA PHE A 163 -9.93 -12.03 11.99
C PHE A 163 -8.66 -12.10 12.85
N THR A 164 -8.68 -12.77 14.00
CA THR A 164 -7.51 -12.82 14.91
C THR A 164 -6.77 -14.15 14.79
N GLY A 165 -5.43 -14.07 14.75
CA GLY A 165 -4.57 -15.24 14.64
C GLY A 165 -4.64 -15.98 13.30
N THR A 166 -3.99 -17.15 13.27
CA THR A 166 -4.05 -18.11 12.17
C THR A 166 -5.26 -19.04 12.37
N ALA A 167 -5.90 -19.45 11.27
CA ALA A 167 -7.04 -20.36 11.34
C ALA A 167 -6.62 -21.73 11.85
N ASP A 168 -7.57 -22.37 12.53
CA ASP A 168 -7.43 -23.72 13.04
C ASP A 168 -7.80 -24.72 11.94
N ILE A 169 -6.98 -25.76 11.82
CA ILE A 169 -7.19 -26.91 10.95
C ILE A 169 -7.49 -28.09 11.86
N ALA A 170 -8.69 -28.65 11.72
CA ALA A 170 -9.06 -29.85 12.47
C ALA A 170 -8.14 -31.01 12.06
N GLU A 171 -7.62 -31.74 13.06
CA GLU A 171 -6.79 -32.94 12.85
C GLU A 171 -7.48 -33.95 11.93
N GLU A 172 -8.78 -34.12 12.08
CA GLU A 172 -9.61 -35.03 11.27
C GLU A 172 -9.60 -34.63 9.78
N ALA A 173 -9.64 -33.33 9.47
CA ALA A 173 -9.56 -32.84 8.09
C ALA A 173 -8.16 -33.09 7.50
N LEU A 174 -7.10 -32.85 8.28
CA LEU A 174 -5.73 -33.10 7.86
C LEU A 174 -5.48 -34.59 7.60
N VAL A 175 -5.87 -35.46 8.54
CA VAL A 175 -5.74 -36.92 8.39
C VAL A 175 -6.54 -37.42 7.21
N SER A 176 -7.81 -37.00 7.08
CA SER A 176 -8.67 -37.42 5.96
C SER A 176 -8.07 -36.99 4.62
N GLY A 177 -7.57 -35.75 4.53
CA GLY A 177 -6.93 -35.26 3.31
C GLY A 177 -5.65 -36.01 2.96
N VAL A 178 -4.80 -36.33 3.95
CA VAL A 178 -3.58 -37.15 3.72
C VAL A 178 -3.94 -38.55 3.26
N LEU A 179 -4.95 -39.18 3.86
CA LEU A 179 -5.43 -40.50 3.45
C LEU A 179 -6.00 -40.49 2.03
N GLN A 180 -6.68 -39.42 1.60
CA GLN A 180 -7.22 -39.29 0.24
C GLN A 180 -6.15 -39.19 -0.85
N ILE A 181 -5.01 -38.55 -0.56
CA ILE A 181 -3.92 -38.41 -1.55
C ILE A 181 -2.99 -39.62 -1.59
N SER A 182 -3.03 -40.45 -0.55
CA SER A 182 -2.27 -41.70 -0.44
C SER A 182 -3.06 -42.87 -1.01
N ASN A 183 -2.39 -43.74 -1.76
CA ASN A 183 -2.97 -44.99 -2.25
C ASN A 183 -2.72 -46.17 -1.28
N LEU A 184 -2.24 -45.90 -0.06
CA LEU A 184 -1.82 -46.92 0.91
C LEU A 184 -2.81 -46.99 2.08
N ASP A 185 -3.01 -48.20 2.59
CA ASP A 185 -3.70 -48.43 3.86
C ASP A 185 -2.77 -48.01 5.01
N ILE A 186 -2.94 -46.76 5.47
CA ILE A 186 -2.08 -46.14 6.48
C ILE A 186 -2.78 -46.20 7.83
N ASN A 187 -2.06 -46.67 8.85
CA ASN A 187 -2.54 -46.60 10.23
C ASN A 187 -2.68 -45.12 10.67
N PRO A 188 -3.90 -44.62 10.93
CA PRO A 188 -4.12 -43.21 11.26
C PRO A 188 -3.37 -42.78 12.53
N LYS A 189 -3.17 -43.68 13.50
CA LYS A 189 -2.46 -43.37 14.74
C LYS A 189 -0.98 -43.06 14.49
N MET A 190 -0.33 -43.81 13.59
CA MET A 190 1.08 -43.55 13.23
C MET A 190 1.22 -42.26 12.43
N LEU A 191 0.26 -41.95 11.55
CA LEU A 191 0.23 -40.68 10.82
C LEU A 191 0.08 -39.50 11.79
N LEU A 192 -0.78 -39.63 12.80
CA LEU A 192 -0.95 -38.61 13.84
C LEU A 192 0.31 -38.38 14.67
N GLU A 193 0.98 -39.45 15.10
CA GLU A 193 2.27 -39.33 15.79
C GLU A 193 3.31 -38.63 14.90
N TYR A 194 3.36 -38.96 13.61
CA TYR A 194 4.23 -38.30 12.65
C TYR A 194 3.93 -36.80 12.50
N LEU A 195 2.67 -36.43 12.33
CA LEU A 195 2.24 -35.04 12.13
C LEU A 195 2.43 -34.18 13.40
N ARG A 196 2.21 -34.76 14.58
CA ARG A 196 2.38 -34.08 15.87
C ARG A 196 3.86 -33.80 16.18
N ASP A 197 4.72 -34.79 15.93
CA ASP A 197 6.11 -34.75 16.42
C ASP A 197 7.10 -34.08 15.45
N ARG A 198 6.60 -33.56 14.30
CA ARG A 198 7.39 -32.81 13.32
C ARG A 198 6.90 -31.37 13.18
N ALA A 199 7.70 -30.44 13.68
CA ALA A 199 7.50 -29.02 13.41
C ALA A 199 7.92 -28.68 11.96
N GLY A 200 7.04 -28.02 11.21
CA GLY A 200 7.29 -27.63 9.83
C GLY A 200 6.30 -26.59 9.36
N ILE A 201 5.63 -26.86 8.24
CA ILE A 201 4.60 -25.98 7.68
C ILE A 201 3.30 -25.94 8.50
N LEU A 202 3.10 -26.92 9.39
CA LEU A 202 2.01 -26.97 10.35
C LEU A 202 2.56 -27.11 11.77
N LEU A 203 1.89 -26.47 12.73
CA LEU A 203 2.20 -26.50 14.14
C LEU A 203 0.98 -27.02 14.92
N SER A 204 1.20 -27.95 15.85
CA SER A 204 0.14 -28.41 16.75
C SER A 204 -0.23 -27.29 17.74
N ARG A 205 -1.52 -26.97 17.83
CA ARG A 205 -2.07 -25.92 18.69
C ARG A 205 -3.16 -26.52 19.57
N GLY A 206 -2.76 -27.11 20.70
CA GLY A 206 -3.69 -27.77 21.61
C GLY A 206 -4.09 -29.17 21.15
N ILE A 207 -5.28 -29.62 21.56
CA ILE A 207 -5.74 -30.99 21.33
C ILE A 207 -6.44 -31.07 19.96
N LYS A 208 -5.91 -31.90 19.05
CA LYS A 208 -6.50 -32.21 17.72
C LYS A 208 -6.66 -31.01 16.78
N VAL A 209 -5.83 -29.99 16.95
CA VAL A 209 -5.86 -28.79 16.11
C VAL A 209 -4.45 -28.44 15.64
N TYR A 210 -4.34 -28.10 14.36
CA TYR A 210 -3.13 -27.62 13.72
C TYR A 210 -3.31 -26.21 13.19
N THR A 211 -2.22 -25.47 13.03
CA THR A 211 -2.24 -24.13 12.44
C THR A 211 -0.98 -23.86 11.64
N PHE A 212 -1.04 -22.90 10.71
CA PHE A 212 0.16 -22.44 10.02
C PHE A 212 1.03 -21.55 10.95
N PRO A 213 2.37 -21.55 10.77
CA PRO A 213 3.29 -20.72 11.55
C PRO A 213 2.94 -19.23 11.54
N HIS A 214 2.33 -18.77 10.45
CA HIS A 214 1.86 -17.40 10.31
C HIS A 214 0.67 -17.34 9.36
N ARG A 215 -0.28 -16.43 9.62
CA ARG A 215 -1.46 -16.19 8.78
C ARG A 215 -1.12 -15.92 7.30
N THR A 216 0.01 -15.30 7.03
CA THR A 216 0.46 -15.02 5.67
C THR A 216 0.77 -16.28 4.86
N PHE A 217 1.26 -17.35 5.49
CA PHE A 217 1.45 -18.64 4.81
C PHE A 217 0.10 -19.27 4.46
N GLN A 218 -0.87 -19.20 5.38
CA GLN A 218 -2.24 -19.61 5.12
C GLN A 218 -2.84 -18.82 3.95
N GLU A 219 -2.69 -17.49 3.93
CA GLU A 219 -3.19 -16.62 2.85
C GLU A 219 -2.53 -16.94 1.50
N TYR A 220 -1.22 -17.21 1.49
CA TYR A 220 -0.49 -17.59 0.28
C TYR A 220 -0.91 -18.97 -0.27
N LEU A 221 -1.06 -19.98 0.59
CA LEU A 221 -1.50 -21.32 0.19
C LEU A 221 -2.96 -21.30 -0.28
N ALA A 222 -3.83 -20.53 0.38
CA ALA A 222 -5.20 -20.30 -0.07
C ALA A 222 -5.25 -19.59 -1.44
N ALA A 223 -4.34 -18.62 -1.67
CA ALA A 223 -4.21 -17.98 -2.96
C ALA A 223 -3.78 -18.98 -4.04
N CYS A 224 -2.84 -19.88 -3.71
CA CYS A 224 -2.42 -20.94 -4.61
C CYS A 224 -3.59 -21.85 -5.02
N TYR A 225 -4.42 -22.27 -4.05
CA TYR A 225 -5.62 -23.06 -4.33
C TYR A 225 -6.56 -22.34 -5.30
N LEU A 226 -6.87 -21.07 -5.03
CA LEU A 226 -7.82 -20.29 -5.84
C LEU A 226 -7.32 -20.05 -7.26
N THR A 227 -6.03 -19.81 -7.44
CA THR A 227 -5.45 -19.65 -8.79
C THR A 227 -5.52 -20.94 -9.61
N ASP A 228 -5.42 -22.11 -8.98
CA ASP A 228 -5.31 -23.40 -9.68
C ASP A 228 -6.68 -24.08 -9.92
N THR A 229 -7.79 -23.51 -9.44
CA THR A 229 -9.14 -24.13 -9.47
C THR A 229 -10.19 -23.35 -10.26
N ASP A 230 -10.48 -22.10 -9.88
CA ASP A 230 -11.60 -21.31 -10.43
C ASP A 230 -11.26 -19.81 -10.49
N TYR A 231 -10.20 -19.50 -11.22
CA TYR A 231 -9.67 -18.14 -11.39
C TYR A 231 -10.08 -17.53 -12.74
N PRO A 232 -10.48 -16.24 -12.78
CA PRO A 232 -10.54 -15.26 -11.68
C PRO A 232 -11.89 -15.14 -10.93
N GLU A 233 -12.93 -15.83 -11.37
CA GLU A 233 -14.33 -15.61 -10.97
C GLU A 233 -14.55 -15.83 -9.47
N HIS A 234 -14.03 -16.94 -8.92
CA HIS A 234 -14.25 -17.29 -7.53
C HIS A 234 -13.54 -16.34 -6.59
N VAL A 235 -12.28 -16.00 -6.88
CA VAL A 235 -11.49 -15.06 -6.05
C VAL A 235 -12.08 -13.64 -6.08
N SER A 236 -12.62 -13.21 -7.23
CA SER A 236 -13.35 -11.93 -7.37
C SER A 236 -14.61 -11.91 -6.51
N THR A 237 -15.42 -12.98 -6.57
CA THR A 237 -16.65 -13.11 -5.78
C THR A 237 -16.36 -13.04 -4.27
N LEU A 238 -15.32 -13.73 -3.82
CA LEU A 238 -14.95 -13.76 -2.40
C LEU A 238 -14.52 -12.37 -1.89
N VAL A 239 -13.66 -11.66 -2.63
CA VAL A 239 -13.13 -10.36 -2.18
C VAL A 239 -14.12 -9.22 -2.27
N LYS A 240 -15.05 -9.28 -3.23
CA LYS A 240 -16.17 -8.31 -3.29
C LYS A 240 -17.07 -8.42 -2.07
N LYS A 241 -17.39 -9.65 -1.63
CA LYS A 241 -18.24 -9.94 -0.46
C LYS A 241 -17.56 -9.64 0.87
N ASP A 242 -16.29 -10.04 1.04
CA ASP A 242 -15.53 -9.83 2.27
C ASP A 242 -14.09 -9.40 1.95
N LEU A 243 -13.94 -8.10 1.67
CA LEU A 243 -12.65 -7.46 1.43
C LEU A 243 -11.66 -7.75 2.57
N ASN A 244 -12.11 -7.75 3.82
CA ASN A 244 -11.22 -7.82 4.96
C ASN A 244 -10.50 -9.17 5.05
N ARG A 245 -11.22 -10.24 4.73
CA ARG A 245 -10.72 -11.61 4.68
C ARG A 245 -9.84 -11.85 3.47
N TRP A 246 -10.39 -11.58 2.28
CA TRP A 246 -9.82 -12.09 1.03
C TRP A 246 -8.82 -11.15 0.36
N ARG A 247 -8.67 -9.90 0.80
CA ARG A 247 -7.77 -8.93 0.16
C ARG A 247 -6.36 -9.48 -0.09
N GLU A 248 -5.65 -9.95 0.94
CA GLU A 248 -4.27 -10.45 0.74
C GLU A 248 -4.24 -11.71 -0.12
N VAL A 249 -5.24 -12.60 0.03
CA VAL A 249 -5.37 -13.81 -0.79
C VAL A 249 -5.52 -13.43 -2.27
N THR A 250 -6.36 -12.44 -2.61
CA THR A 250 -6.56 -11.98 -3.98
C THR A 250 -5.32 -11.33 -4.56
N LEU A 251 -4.60 -10.50 -3.80
CA LEU A 251 -3.36 -9.87 -4.27
C LEU A 251 -2.26 -10.92 -4.55
N LEU A 252 -2.15 -11.93 -3.69
CA LEU A 252 -1.21 -13.04 -3.88
C LEU A 252 -1.63 -13.95 -5.06
N ALA A 253 -2.93 -14.20 -5.22
CA ALA A 253 -3.46 -15.00 -6.32
C ALA A 253 -3.20 -14.31 -7.68
N ALA A 254 -3.40 -12.99 -7.74
CA ALA A 254 -3.06 -12.19 -8.92
C ALA A 254 -1.56 -12.31 -9.27
N SER A 255 -0.69 -12.16 -8.26
CA SER A 255 0.77 -12.27 -8.43
C SER A 255 1.19 -13.65 -8.94
N LYS A 256 0.62 -14.73 -8.39
CA LYS A 256 0.87 -16.10 -8.85
C LYS A 256 0.36 -16.32 -10.27
N ALA A 257 -0.85 -15.86 -10.60
CA ALA A 257 -1.44 -16.03 -11.92
C ALA A 257 -0.64 -15.34 -13.03
N VAL A 258 -0.02 -14.18 -12.72
CA VAL A 258 0.83 -13.43 -13.66
C VAL A 258 2.10 -14.18 -14.04
N ARG A 259 2.64 -15.02 -13.14
CA ARG A 259 3.78 -15.90 -13.48
C ARG A 259 3.41 -16.95 -14.52
N GLY A 260 2.14 -17.37 -14.57
CA GLY A 260 1.63 -18.27 -15.59
C GLY A 260 1.32 -17.55 -16.90
N SER A 261 0.66 -16.39 -16.82
CA SER A 261 0.36 -15.55 -17.97
C SER A 261 0.21 -14.08 -17.57
N GLU A 262 0.95 -13.19 -18.24
CA GLU A 262 0.87 -11.73 -18.00
C GLU A 262 -0.54 -11.17 -18.24
N SER A 263 -1.34 -11.79 -19.11
CA SER A 263 -2.72 -11.36 -19.35
C SER A 263 -3.65 -11.59 -18.15
N SER A 264 -3.31 -12.50 -17.23
CA SER A 264 -4.15 -12.89 -16.09
C SER A 264 -4.49 -11.74 -15.15
N VAL A 265 -3.62 -10.72 -15.01
CA VAL A 265 -3.91 -9.52 -14.21
C VAL A 265 -5.05 -8.71 -14.82
N TRP A 266 -5.07 -8.58 -16.16
CA TRP A 266 -6.10 -7.83 -16.88
C TRP A 266 -7.42 -8.59 -16.95
N ILE A 267 -7.40 -9.93 -16.89
CA ILE A 267 -8.62 -10.73 -16.78
C ILE A 267 -9.22 -10.55 -15.38
N LEU A 268 -8.40 -10.64 -14.32
CA LEU A 268 -8.88 -10.41 -12.95
C LEU A 268 -9.36 -8.97 -12.70
N ALA A 269 -8.63 -7.96 -13.19
CA ALA A 269 -9.05 -6.57 -13.04
C ALA A 269 -10.39 -6.29 -13.73
N ASP A 270 -10.63 -6.93 -14.88
CA ASP A 270 -11.90 -6.88 -15.60
C ASP A 270 -13.01 -7.56 -14.80
N GLU A 271 -12.78 -8.77 -14.31
CA GLU A 271 -13.74 -9.49 -13.47
C GLU A 271 -14.09 -8.73 -12.18
N LEU A 272 -13.11 -8.05 -11.57
CA LEU A 272 -13.31 -7.19 -10.40
C LEU A 272 -14.09 -5.91 -10.72
N CYS A 273 -13.92 -5.35 -11.92
CA CYS A 273 -14.47 -4.05 -12.34
C CYS A 273 -15.00 -4.08 -13.79
N TYR A 274 -15.97 -4.96 -14.06
CA TYR A 274 -16.47 -5.20 -15.42
C TYR A 274 -17.51 -4.15 -15.86
N LYS A 275 -18.26 -3.58 -14.90
CA LYS A 275 -19.27 -2.55 -15.18
C LYS A 275 -18.62 -1.18 -15.38
N ASN A 276 -19.19 -0.40 -16.29
CA ASN A 276 -18.93 1.03 -16.31
C ASN A 276 -19.58 1.66 -15.08
N ILE A 277 -18.81 2.50 -14.39
CA ILE A 277 -19.27 3.26 -13.23
C ILE A 277 -19.56 4.67 -13.72
N ASP A 278 -20.84 5.02 -13.76
CA ASP A 278 -21.36 6.30 -14.24
C ASP A 278 -22.17 7.07 -13.18
N SER A 279 -22.29 6.51 -11.97
CA SER A 279 -23.01 7.12 -10.85
C SER A 279 -22.20 7.12 -9.56
N TYR A 280 -22.58 8.01 -8.63
CA TYR A 280 -22.01 8.06 -7.29
C TYR A 280 -22.58 7.00 -6.34
N ASP A 281 -23.57 6.20 -6.78
CA ASP A 281 -24.27 5.23 -5.94
C ASP A 281 -23.70 3.82 -6.12
N LEU A 282 -22.45 3.62 -5.69
CA LEU A 282 -21.80 2.31 -5.78
C LEU A 282 -22.17 1.44 -4.58
N THR A 283 -22.43 0.16 -4.85
CA THR A 283 -22.52 -0.84 -3.78
C THR A 283 -21.15 -1.07 -3.13
N ILE A 284 -21.13 -1.53 -1.87
CA ILE A 284 -19.88 -1.89 -1.18
C ILE A 284 -19.08 -2.94 -1.96
N GLU A 285 -19.76 -3.88 -2.63
CA GLU A 285 -19.10 -4.90 -3.47
C GLU A 285 -18.40 -4.29 -4.69
N GLU A 286 -19.02 -3.31 -5.35
CA GLU A 286 -18.43 -2.59 -6.47
C GLU A 286 -17.24 -1.73 -6.01
N ILE A 287 -17.36 -1.05 -4.87
CA ILE A 287 -16.27 -0.30 -4.24
C ILE A 287 -15.08 -1.23 -3.95
N ASN A 288 -15.33 -2.40 -3.35
CA ASN A 288 -14.31 -3.40 -3.07
C ASN A 288 -13.65 -3.89 -4.36
N GLY A 289 -14.45 -4.16 -5.40
CA GLY A 289 -13.98 -4.54 -6.73
C GLY A 289 -13.02 -3.52 -7.33
N VAL A 290 -13.39 -2.23 -7.32
CA VAL A 290 -12.54 -1.13 -7.83
C VAL A 290 -11.23 -1.03 -7.06
N PHE A 291 -11.28 -1.06 -5.72
CA PHE A 291 -10.08 -0.96 -4.88
C PHE A 291 -9.09 -2.09 -5.16
N ILE A 292 -9.59 -3.34 -5.26
CA ILE A 292 -8.73 -4.49 -5.53
C ILE A 292 -8.26 -4.49 -6.98
N ALA A 293 -9.11 -4.15 -7.95
CA ALA A 293 -8.71 -4.02 -9.35
C ALA A 293 -7.54 -3.03 -9.51
N ALA A 294 -7.62 -1.88 -8.82
CA ALA A 294 -6.54 -0.90 -8.81
C ALA A 294 -5.25 -1.47 -8.23
N GLN A 295 -5.33 -2.16 -7.09
CA GLN A 295 -4.15 -2.72 -6.41
C GLN A 295 -3.49 -3.85 -7.21
N VAL A 296 -4.28 -4.76 -7.82
CA VAL A 296 -3.70 -5.83 -8.65
C VAL A 296 -2.99 -5.27 -9.88
N LEU A 297 -3.54 -4.23 -10.51
CA LEU A 297 -2.90 -3.55 -11.64
C LEU A 297 -1.61 -2.84 -11.22
N ILE A 298 -1.62 -2.10 -10.10
CA ILE A 298 -0.42 -1.41 -9.59
C ILE A 298 0.68 -2.40 -9.23
N GLU A 299 0.34 -3.53 -8.60
CA GLU A 299 1.34 -4.50 -8.15
C GLU A 299 1.90 -5.36 -9.29
N ASN A 300 1.13 -5.61 -10.36
CA ASN A 300 1.48 -6.66 -11.33
C ASN A 300 1.43 -6.28 -12.81
N ALA A 301 0.77 -5.19 -13.20
CA ALA A 301 0.65 -4.81 -14.61
C ALA A 301 1.81 -3.92 -15.07
N LYS A 302 2.25 -4.08 -16.32
CA LYS A 302 3.17 -3.15 -16.98
C LYS A 302 2.40 -1.94 -17.49
N LEU A 303 2.35 -0.87 -16.69
CA LEU A 303 1.58 0.33 -17.02
C LEU A 303 2.22 1.22 -18.10
N GLU A 304 3.49 0.96 -18.46
CA GLU A 304 4.21 1.69 -19.51
C GLU A 304 3.75 1.31 -20.94
N PHE A 305 3.22 0.10 -21.11
CA PHE A 305 2.82 -0.45 -22.41
C PHE A 305 1.46 -1.14 -22.31
N ILE A 306 0.39 -0.38 -22.55
CA ILE A 306 -0.99 -0.86 -22.42
C ILE A 306 -1.63 -0.91 -23.81
N SER A 307 -2.18 -2.06 -24.19
CA SER A 307 -2.96 -2.21 -25.42
C SER A 307 -4.31 -1.50 -25.31
N ASP A 308 -4.92 -1.08 -26.42
CA ASP A 308 -6.23 -0.41 -26.44
C ASP A 308 -7.30 -1.18 -25.65
N ARG A 309 -7.34 -2.52 -25.80
CA ARG A 309 -8.27 -3.38 -25.06
C ARG A 309 -8.07 -3.29 -23.54
N ASN A 310 -6.84 -3.24 -23.06
CA ASN A 310 -6.53 -3.14 -21.65
C ASN A 310 -6.66 -1.70 -21.13
N TYR A 311 -6.52 -0.72 -22.01
CA TYR A 311 -6.72 0.69 -21.67
C TYR A 311 -8.17 0.96 -21.25
N GLU A 312 -9.15 0.34 -21.92
CA GLU A 312 -10.56 0.40 -21.51
C GLU A 312 -10.81 -0.18 -20.12
N LYS A 313 -10.13 -1.29 -19.78
CA LYS A 313 -10.20 -1.90 -18.44
C LYS A 313 -9.62 -0.97 -17.39
N LEU A 314 -8.45 -0.39 -17.67
CA LEU A 314 -7.82 0.61 -16.80
C LEU A 314 -8.73 1.83 -16.61
N ASN A 315 -9.37 2.32 -17.68
CA ASN A 315 -10.30 3.45 -17.61
C ASN A 315 -11.46 3.19 -16.67
N ARG A 316 -12.09 2.01 -16.72
CA ARG A 316 -13.17 1.66 -15.77
C ARG A 316 -12.70 1.77 -14.32
N VAL A 317 -11.52 1.23 -14.01
CA VAL A 317 -10.93 1.32 -12.67
C VAL A 317 -10.66 2.79 -12.27
N ARG A 318 -10.09 3.60 -13.17
CA ARG A 318 -9.80 5.02 -12.91
C ARG A 318 -11.05 5.85 -12.68
N HIS A 319 -12.09 5.62 -13.48
CA HIS A 319 -13.40 6.24 -13.28
C HIS A 319 -13.98 5.83 -11.92
N GLY A 320 -14.00 4.53 -11.61
CA GLY A 320 -14.46 4.04 -10.31
C GLY A 320 -13.74 4.71 -9.14
N LEU A 321 -12.41 4.80 -9.18
CA LEU A 321 -11.63 5.49 -8.15
C LEU A 321 -11.99 6.98 -8.03
N THR A 322 -12.26 7.64 -9.17
CA THR A 322 -12.68 9.05 -9.20
C THR A 322 -14.04 9.23 -8.52
N TYR A 323 -15.02 8.39 -8.84
CA TYR A 323 -16.34 8.41 -8.20
C TYR A 323 -16.26 8.11 -6.71
N ILE A 324 -15.47 7.11 -6.29
CA ILE A 324 -15.26 6.78 -4.87
C ILE A 324 -14.65 7.97 -4.12
N MET A 325 -13.65 8.63 -4.72
CA MET A 325 -12.96 9.77 -4.10
C MET A 325 -13.87 11.01 -3.97
N GLN A 326 -14.71 11.27 -4.98
CA GLN A 326 -15.64 12.42 -4.99
C GLN A 326 -16.95 12.17 -4.23
N GLY A 327 -17.35 10.91 -4.08
CA GLY A 327 -18.57 10.52 -3.39
C GLY A 327 -18.54 10.81 -1.89
N GLY A 328 -19.72 10.94 -1.28
CA GLY A 328 -19.87 11.12 0.17
C GLY A 328 -19.99 9.81 0.96
N GLN A 329 -20.00 8.66 0.28
CA GLN A 329 -20.39 7.37 0.87
C GLN A 329 -19.34 6.75 1.81
N LEU A 330 -18.05 6.98 1.55
CA LEU A 330 -16.96 6.44 2.35
C LEU A 330 -16.33 7.50 3.27
N PRO A 331 -15.72 7.12 4.40
CA PRO A 331 -14.92 8.02 5.23
C PRO A 331 -13.80 8.69 4.43
N ALA A 332 -13.41 9.91 4.83
CA ALA A 332 -12.40 10.71 4.12
C ALA A 332 -11.10 9.93 3.86
N MET A 333 -10.64 9.11 4.80
CA MET A 333 -9.41 8.31 4.64
C MET A 333 -9.49 7.29 3.50
N GLU A 334 -10.64 6.64 3.31
CA GLU A 334 -10.83 5.68 2.21
C GLU A 334 -10.90 6.40 0.86
N ARG A 335 -11.51 7.59 0.82
CA ARG A 335 -11.53 8.45 -0.36
C ARG A 335 -10.13 8.96 -0.73
N THR A 336 -9.32 9.33 0.27
CA THR A 336 -7.91 9.66 0.07
C THR A 336 -7.13 8.47 -0.48
N ASN A 337 -7.38 7.26 0.01
CA ASN A 337 -6.76 6.06 -0.53
C ASN A 337 -7.14 5.82 -2.01
N ALA A 338 -8.39 6.08 -2.40
CA ALA A 338 -8.79 6.03 -3.81
C ALA A 338 -8.02 7.04 -4.66
N GLY A 339 -7.85 8.28 -4.17
CA GLY A 339 -7.01 9.29 -4.80
C GLY A 339 -5.54 8.86 -4.93
N ASN A 340 -4.98 8.19 -3.92
CA ASN A 340 -3.61 7.69 -3.95
C ASN A 340 -3.42 6.57 -4.99
N LEU A 341 -4.40 5.67 -5.12
CA LEU A 341 -4.38 4.61 -6.13
C LEU A 341 -4.55 5.19 -7.53
N LEU A 342 -5.42 6.19 -7.68
CA LEU A 342 -5.64 6.90 -8.94
C LEU A 342 -4.37 7.60 -9.42
N ALA A 343 -3.61 8.19 -8.50
CA ALA A 343 -2.30 8.78 -8.77
C ALA A 343 -1.32 7.79 -9.41
N LYS A 344 -1.27 6.56 -8.86
CA LYS A 344 -0.39 5.48 -9.33
C LYS A 344 -0.85 4.89 -10.66
N LEU A 345 -2.13 5.06 -11.01
CA LEU A 345 -2.72 4.59 -12.26
C LEU A 345 -2.84 5.68 -13.33
N CYS A 346 -2.13 6.81 -13.17
CA CYS A 346 -2.25 7.99 -14.04
C CYS A 346 -3.64 8.63 -13.94
N ASP A 347 -3.79 9.53 -12.98
CA ASP A 347 -5.02 10.27 -12.69
C ASP A 347 -5.59 10.94 -13.95
N ILE A 348 -6.89 10.76 -14.18
CA ILE A 348 -7.61 11.24 -15.38
C ILE A 348 -8.16 12.66 -15.23
N ARG A 349 -8.12 13.23 -14.02
CA ARG A 349 -8.61 14.58 -13.71
C ARG A 349 -7.65 15.63 -14.23
N LYS A 350 -7.89 16.10 -15.45
CA LYS A 350 -7.01 17.06 -16.13
C LYS A 350 -6.82 18.35 -15.32
N GLU A 351 -7.84 18.77 -14.58
CA GLU A 351 -7.86 20.01 -13.81
C GLU A 351 -6.84 20.07 -12.66
N ILE A 352 -6.32 18.92 -12.24
CA ILE A 352 -5.21 18.83 -11.29
C ILE A 352 -3.94 18.25 -11.92
N MET A 353 -4.00 17.74 -13.15
CA MET A 353 -2.84 17.10 -13.80
C MET A 353 -2.14 18.03 -14.79
N THR A 354 -2.85 19.00 -15.36
CA THR A 354 -2.32 19.93 -16.37
C THR A 354 -2.52 21.37 -15.93
N ILE A 355 -1.75 22.28 -16.54
CA ILE A 355 -1.90 23.73 -16.34
C ILE A 355 -3.07 24.33 -17.13
N LYS A 356 -3.37 23.78 -18.32
CA LYS A 356 -4.39 24.35 -19.23
C LYS A 356 -5.82 24.11 -18.77
N ASP A 357 -6.02 23.03 -18.01
CA ASP A 357 -7.32 22.60 -17.52
C ASP A 357 -7.55 23.07 -16.06
N MET A 358 -6.62 23.86 -15.49
CA MET A 358 -6.74 24.41 -14.13
C MET A 358 -8.06 25.16 -13.98
N MET A 359 -8.82 24.79 -12.94
CA MET A 359 -10.07 25.45 -12.61
C MET A 359 -9.85 26.58 -11.61
N PHE A 360 -10.42 27.74 -11.92
CA PHE A 360 -10.45 28.89 -11.02
C PHE A 360 -11.90 29.23 -10.65
N CYS A 361 -12.14 29.46 -9.36
CA CYS A 361 -13.43 29.83 -8.81
C CYS A 361 -13.50 31.35 -8.66
N PHE A 362 -14.58 31.95 -9.17
CA PHE A 362 -14.85 33.38 -9.00
C PHE A 362 -15.27 33.66 -7.55
N VAL A 363 -14.61 34.63 -6.92
CA VAL A 363 -14.99 35.18 -5.62
C VAL A 363 -15.39 36.63 -5.80
N ARG A 364 -16.66 36.93 -5.46
CA ARG A 364 -17.21 38.28 -5.59
C ARG A 364 -16.56 39.23 -4.58
N GLY A 365 -16.19 40.41 -5.06
CA GLY A 365 -15.71 41.51 -4.21
C GLY A 365 -16.81 42.02 -3.28
N SER A 366 -16.45 42.19 -2.00
CA SER A 366 -17.32 42.67 -0.93
C SER A 366 -16.52 42.83 0.36
N ASP A 367 -17.08 43.57 1.31
CA ASP A 367 -16.75 43.47 2.72
C ASP A 367 -16.97 42.05 3.25
N PHE A 368 -16.12 41.63 4.18
CA PHE A 368 -16.31 40.45 5.02
C PHE A 368 -15.59 40.63 6.35
N ILE A 369 -16.02 39.88 7.37
CA ILE A 369 -15.33 39.83 8.65
C ILE A 369 -14.21 38.80 8.56
N MET A 370 -12.98 39.26 8.77
CA MET A 370 -11.76 38.46 8.79
C MET A 370 -11.32 38.18 10.24
N GLY A 371 -10.72 37.02 10.47
CA GLY A 371 -10.14 36.64 11.75
C GLY A 371 -11.04 35.76 12.63
N GLY A 372 -10.57 35.49 13.84
CA GLY A 372 -11.18 34.64 14.87
C GLY A 372 -11.52 35.40 16.16
N ASP A 373 -12.30 34.73 17.01
CA ASP A 373 -12.69 35.21 18.33
C ASP A 373 -12.67 34.02 19.29
N LYS A 374 -11.73 34.00 20.23
CA LYS A 374 -11.58 32.92 21.22
C LYS A 374 -12.82 32.72 22.10
N GLN A 375 -13.71 33.71 22.22
CA GLN A 375 -14.97 33.55 22.93
C GLN A 375 -16.00 32.75 22.12
N LYS A 376 -15.89 32.75 20.79
CA LYS A 376 -16.81 32.04 19.87
C LYS A 376 -16.22 30.74 19.35
N ASP A 377 -14.91 30.68 19.17
CA ASP A 377 -14.17 29.49 18.77
C ASP A 377 -12.91 29.33 19.62
N GLN A 378 -12.97 28.41 20.58
CA GLN A 378 -11.87 28.07 21.49
C GLN A 378 -10.61 27.54 20.78
N PHE A 379 -10.70 27.15 19.50
CA PHE A 379 -9.56 26.72 18.69
C PHE A 379 -8.89 27.87 17.93
N SER A 380 -9.42 29.09 17.99
CA SER A 380 -8.79 30.28 17.38
C SER A 380 -7.40 30.51 17.97
N VAL A 381 -6.40 30.71 17.12
CA VAL A 381 -5.03 31.03 17.55
C VAL A 381 -4.80 32.54 17.63
N ASP A 382 -3.81 32.98 18.40
CA ASP A 382 -3.60 34.42 18.70
C ASP A 382 -3.36 35.28 17.46
N ASN A 383 -2.75 34.72 16.42
CA ASN A 383 -2.49 35.39 15.15
C ASN A 383 -3.70 35.45 14.21
N GLU A 384 -4.82 34.81 14.54
CA GLU A 384 -6.08 34.94 13.79
C GLU A 384 -6.97 36.07 14.34
N MET A 385 -6.61 36.68 15.48
CA MET A 385 -7.40 37.73 16.14
C MET A 385 -6.88 39.16 15.83
N PRO A 386 -7.72 40.20 15.92
CA PRO A 386 -9.14 40.18 16.23
C PRO A 386 -10.02 40.03 14.98
N LEU A 387 -11.32 39.78 15.18
CA LEU A 387 -12.32 39.99 14.14
C LEU A 387 -12.31 41.46 13.68
N HIS A 388 -12.18 41.69 12.38
CA HIS A 388 -12.22 43.03 11.79
C HIS A 388 -12.80 43.01 10.37
N ASN A 389 -13.35 44.14 9.91
CA ASN A 389 -13.92 44.25 8.57
C ASN A 389 -12.82 44.48 7.52
N VAL A 390 -12.83 43.68 6.44
CA VAL A 390 -11.90 43.80 5.32
C VAL A 390 -12.69 43.87 4.02
N TYR A 391 -12.37 44.86 3.19
CA TYR A 391 -12.90 44.96 1.83
C TYR A 391 -11.95 44.29 0.83
N LEU A 392 -12.48 43.41 -0.02
CA LEU A 392 -11.74 42.83 -1.14
C LEU A 392 -12.46 43.11 -2.47
N SER A 393 -11.69 43.45 -3.51
CA SER A 393 -12.16 43.43 -4.89
C SER A 393 -12.51 42.00 -5.35
N SER A 394 -13.17 41.85 -6.49
CA SER A 394 -13.42 40.52 -7.06
C SER A 394 -12.12 39.89 -7.57
N TYR A 395 -11.97 38.59 -7.41
CA TYR A 395 -10.81 37.83 -7.87
C TYR A 395 -11.22 36.40 -8.22
N TYR A 396 -10.27 35.67 -8.78
CA TYR A 396 -10.38 34.24 -9.02
C TYR A 396 -9.33 33.51 -8.18
N ILE A 397 -9.68 32.34 -7.64
CA ILE A 397 -8.75 31.49 -6.88
C ILE A 397 -8.78 30.08 -7.43
N SER A 398 -7.63 29.39 -7.47
CA SER A 398 -7.59 28.01 -7.96
C SER A 398 -8.45 27.11 -7.06
N ARG A 399 -9.26 26.24 -7.68
CA ARG A 399 -10.17 25.34 -6.95
C ARG A 399 -9.41 24.34 -6.06
N TYR A 400 -8.21 23.96 -6.49
CA TYR A 400 -7.34 23.03 -5.78
C TYR A 400 -5.98 23.69 -5.51
N PRO A 401 -5.25 23.23 -4.48
CA PRO A 401 -3.83 23.50 -4.38
C PRO A 401 -3.10 23.02 -5.65
N VAL A 402 -2.01 23.71 -6.00
CA VAL A 402 -1.15 23.32 -7.14
C VAL A 402 -0.61 21.91 -6.87
N SER A 403 -0.83 20.99 -7.82
CA SER A 403 -0.35 19.62 -7.69
C SER A 403 1.12 19.49 -8.07
N ASN A 404 1.75 18.38 -7.67
CA ASN A 404 3.09 18.02 -8.16
C ASN A 404 3.14 17.95 -9.69
N SER A 405 2.11 17.39 -10.34
CA SER A 405 2.02 17.31 -11.81
C SER A 405 2.02 18.69 -12.46
N GLN A 406 1.28 19.65 -11.90
CA GLN A 406 1.25 21.03 -12.40
C GLN A 406 2.57 21.75 -12.16
N TYR A 407 3.16 21.58 -10.98
CA TYR A 407 4.44 22.15 -10.63
C TYR A 407 5.59 21.59 -11.50
N GLN A 408 5.50 20.32 -11.89
CA GLN A 408 6.49 19.68 -12.75
C GLN A 408 6.64 20.37 -14.12
N TYR A 409 5.56 20.94 -14.68
CA TYR A 409 5.66 21.73 -15.92
C TYR A 409 6.59 22.96 -15.76
N PHE A 410 6.59 23.60 -14.59
CA PHE A 410 7.50 24.72 -14.30
C PHE A 410 8.95 24.25 -14.22
N VAL A 411 9.19 23.10 -13.59
CA VAL A 411 10.52 22.49 -13.48
C VAL A 411 11.07 22.13 -14.86
N GLU A 412 10.27 21.43 -15.67
CA GLU A 412 10.65 20.93 -17.00
C GLU A 412 10.85 22.04 -18.03
N ASP A 413 10.09 23.13 -17.91
CA ASP A 413 10.24 24.32 -18.76
C ASP A 413 11.43 25.21 -18.36
N GLY A 414 12.29 24.75 -17.45
CA GLY A 414 13.51 25.45 -17.06
C GLY A 414 13.29 26.59 -16.07
N GLY A 415 12.16 26.59 -15.35
CA GLY A 415 11.77 27.66 -14.42
C GLY A 415 12.84 28.02 -13.38
N TYR A 416 13.59 27.04 -12.90
CA TYR A 416 14.70 27.23 -11.94
C TYR A 416 15.94 27.93 -12.51
N ARG A 417 16.02 28.09 -13.83
CA ARG A 417 17.16 28.69 -14.55
C ARG A 417 16.82 30.01 -15.23
N ASN A 418 15.55 30.42 -15.20
CA ASN A 418 15.12 31.69 -15.78
C ASN A 418 15.04 32.80 -14.71
N PRO A 419 16.00 33.74 -14.65
CA PRO A 419 16.08 34.75 -13.58
C PRO A 419 14.86 35.69 -13.52
N GLU A 420 14.11 35.85 -14.60
CA GLU A 420 12.93 36.73 -14.65
C GLU A 420 11.83 36.35 -13.64
N TYR A 421 11.80 35.07 -13.23
CA TYR A 421 10.84 34.59 -12.24
C TYR A 421 11.29 34.80 -10.79
N TRP A 422 12.56 35.15 -10.54
CA TRP A 422 13.20 35.04 -9.22
C TRP A 422 13.66 36.38 -8.65
N LYS A 423 12.95 37.47 -8.94
CA LYS A 423 13.32 38.84 -8.55
C LYS A 423 13.68 38.97 -7.07
N GLU A 424 12.82 38.48 -6.17
CA GLU A 424 13.03 38.58 -4.72
C GLU A 424 14.17 37.67 -4.26
N ALA A 425 14.33 36.48 -4.85
CA ALA A 425 15.44 35.60 -4.55
C ALA A 425 16.79 36.19 -5.02
N ILE A 426 16.80 36.98 -6.09
CA ILE A 426 17.98 37.71 -6.56
C ILE A 426 18.31 38.83 -5.59
N GLU A 427 17.32 39.64 -5.20
CA GLU A 427 17.47 40.73 -4.23
C GLU A 427 17.99 40.22 -2.88
N ASP A 428 17.51 39.07 -2.42
CA ASP A 428 17.92 38.44 -1.16
C ASP A 428 19.20 37.59 -1.28
N GLY A 429 19.89 37.61 -2.43
CA GLY A 429 21.15 36.89 -2.66
C GLY A 429 21.02 35.36 -2.60
N LYS A 430 19.81 34.82 -2.83
CA LYS A 430 19.50 33.38 -2.90
C LYS A 430 19.71 32.79 -4.29
N TRP A 431 19.61 33.60 -5.35
CA TRP A 431 19.95 33.20 -6.71
C TRP A 431 21.46 33.11 -6.91
N LYS A 432 22.00 31.93 -7.23
CA LYS A 432 23.45 31.68 -7.32
C LYS A 432 23.77 30.76 -8.49
N ASN A 433 24.92 30.99 -9.13
CA ASN A 433 25.42 30.11 -10.20
C ASN A 433 24.42 29.90 -11.36
N GLY A 434 23.66 30.94 -11.71
CA GLY A 434 22.67 30.90 -12.80
C GLY A 434 21.40 30.09 -12.50
N LYS A 435 21.12 29.77 -11.24
CA LYS A 435 19.90 29.07 -10.83
C LYS A 435 19.47 29.42 -9.40
N TYR A 436 18.24 29.04 -9.06
CA TYR A 436 17.82 28.91 -7.66
C TYR A 436 18.10 27.49 -7.16
N ASP A 437 18.63 27.36 -5.94
CA ASP A 437 18.81 26.05 -5.30
C ASP A 437 17.54 25.70 -4.50
N GLY A 438 16.63 25.00 -5.19
CA GLY A 438 15.30 24.65 -4.67
C GLY A 438 15.33 23.65 -3.51
N HIS A 439 14.30 23.73 -2.68
CA HIS A 439 14.06 22.73 -1.63
C HIS A 439 13.25 21.54 -2.16
N ASN A 440 12.51 21.73 -3.25
CA ASN A 440 11.72 20.68 -3.87
C ASN A 440 12.58 19.84 -4.83
N GLN A 441 13.17 18.76 -4.31
CA GLN A 441 13.75 17.71 -5.15
C GLN A 441 12.75 16.55 -5.23
N ALA A 442 12.54 16.03 -6.44
CA ALA A 442 11.64 14.91 -6.68
C ALA A 442 11.97 13.72 -5.75
N GLY A 443 10.98 13.24 -5.00
CA GLY A 443 11.12 12.06 -4.14
C GLY A 443 11.57 12.33 -2.70
N LEU A 444 11.71 13.59 -2.28
CA LEU A 444 12.14 13.93 -0.91
C LEU A 444 10.99 13.97 0.11
N ASN A 445 9.76 14.24 -0.32
CA ASN A 445 8.64 14.39 0.62
C ASN A 445 8.09 13.03 1.06
N GLY A 446 8.39 11.97 0.33
CA GLY A 446 7.94 10.61 0.59
C GLY A 446 6.48 10.38 0.20
N TYR A 447 6.05 9.12 0.28
CA TYR A 447 4.65 8.78 0.09
C TYR A 447 3.78 9.30 1.24
N PRO A 448 2.59 9.89 0.97
CA PRO A 448 1.96 10.06 -0.34
C PRO A 448 2.28 11.41 -1.02
N PHE A 449 3.06 12.29 -0.40
CA PHE A 449 3.29 13.66 -0.85
C PHE A 449 4.04 13.79 -2.18
N ASP A 450 4.77 12.76 -2.61
CA ASP A 450 5.42 12.74 -3.93
C ASP A 450 4.48 12.30 -5.07
N LEU A 451 3.22 11.95 -4.79
CA LEU A 451 2.29 11.50 -5.82
C LEU A 451 1.91 12.66 -6.77
N PRO A 452 1.74 12.42 -8.08
CA PRO A 452 1.51 13.49 -9.07
C PRO A 452 0.28 14.36 -8.80
N ASN A 453 -0.78 13.77 -8.26
CA ASN A 453 -2.06 14.44 -7.98
C ASN A 453 -2.14 15.02 -6.56
N HIS A 454 -1.08 14.91 -5.76
CA HIS A 454 -1.00 15.54 -4.44
C HIS A 454 -0.51 17.00 -4.55
N PRO A 455 -0.89 17.86 -3.60
CA PRO A 455 -0.34 19.20 -3.50
C PRO A 455 1.19 19.18 -3.46
N VAL A 456 1.83 20.12 -4.17
CA VAL A 456 3.26 20.35 -4.00
C VAL A 456 3.54 20.87 -2.59
N VAL A 457 4.51 20.28 -1.90
CA VAL A 457 4.92 20.65 -0.53
C VAL A 457 6.43 20.81 -0.44
N SER A 458 6.90 21.40 0.66
CA SER A 458 8.32 21.68 0.92
C SER A 458 8.96 22.63 -0.11
N ILE A 459 8.17 23.55 -0.67
CA ILE A 459 8.66 24.67 -1.47
C ILE A 459 8.78 25.92 -0.61
N SER A 460 9.75 26.76 -0.91
CA SER A 460 9.89 28.11 -0.34
C SER A 460 8.87 29.08 -0.93
N TRP A 461 8.71 30.23 -0.25
CA TRP A 461 7.95 31.35 -0.78
C TRP A 461 8.49 31.85 -2.14
N TYR A 462 9.82 31.86 -2.33
CA TYR A 462 10.43 32.23 -3.62
C TYR A 462 10.03 31.28 -4.75
N GLU A 463 10.05 29.97 -4.49
CA GLU A 463 9.62 28.94 -5.45
C GLU A 463 8.15 29.10 -5.82
N ALA A 464 7.29 29.38 -4.84
CA ALA A 464 5.86 29.58 -5.05
C ALA A 464 5.57 30.85 -5.88
N THR A 465 6.25 31.97 -5.59
CA THR A 465 6.12 33.22 -6.35
C THR A 465 6.65 33.06 -7.78
N ALA A 466 7.81 32.42 -7.95
CA ALA A 466 8.38 32.13 -9.27
C ALA A 466 7.43 31.30 -10.14
N PHE A 467 6.81 30.27 -9.56
CA PHE A 467 5.80 29.46 -10.24
C PHE A 467 4.62 30.33 -10.71
N THR A 468 4.10 31.25 -9.89
CA THR A 468 2.96 32.09 -10.31
C THR A 468 3.28 33.05 -11.45
N ARG A 469 4.53 33.56 -11.52
CA ARG A 469 4.99 34.39 -12.64
C ARG A 469 5.12 33.59 -13.92
N TRP A 470 5.73 32.42 -13.83
CA TRP A 470 5.83 31.48 -14.95
C TRP A 470 4.44 31.08 -15.46
N LEU A 471 3.52 30.74 -14.54
CA LEU A 471 2.16 30.35 -14.90
C LEU A 471 1.41 31.51 -15.57
N THR A 472 1.57 32.74 -15.08
CA THR A 472 1.04 33.94 -15.73
C THR A 472 1.53 34.07 -17.18
N GLU A 473 2.85 33.97 -17.40
CA GLU A 473 3.43 34.06 -18.75
C GLU A 473 2.92 32.95 -19.67
N LYS A 474 2.88 31.69 -19.17
CA LYS A 474 2.40 30.55 -19.95
C LYS A 474 0.93 30.63 -20.28
N SER A 475 0.10 31.04 -19.33
CA SER A 475 -1.33 31.20 -19.54
C SER A 475 -1.64 32.31 -20.56
N HIS A 476 -0.88 33.41 -20.56
CA HIS A 476 -0.97 34.43 -21.63
C HIS A 476 -0.56 33.87 -22.99
N LYS A 477 0.59 33.18 -23.08
CA LYS A 477 1.07 32.56 -24.32
C LYS A 477 0.10 31.53 -24.89
N GLN A 478 -0.68 30.87 -24.03
CA GLN A 478 -1.69 29.87 -24.42
C GLN A 478 -3.10 30.46 -24.59
N ASN A 479 -3.27 31.79 -24.48
CA ASN A 479 -4.57 32.48 -24.53
C ASN A 479 -5.57 31.97 -23.48
N LEU A 480 -5.08 31.51 -22.33
CA LEU A 480 -5.89 31.08 -21.17
C LEU A 480 -6.20 32.23 -20.21
N LEU A 481 -5.36 33.27 -20.20
CA LEU A 481 -5.60 34.54 -19.52
C LEU A 481 -5.78 35.65 -20.56
N SER A 482 -6.58 36.65 -20.21
CA SER A 482 -6.86 37.81 -21.06
C SER A 482 -6.40 39.11 -20.41
N GLY A 483 -6.05 40.09 -21.25
CA GLY A 483 -5.63 41.42 -20.83
C GLY A 483 -4.43 41.38 -19.89
N ASP A 484 -4.44 42.25 -18.88
CA ASP A 484 -3.35 42.38 -17.90
C ASP A 484 -3.54 41.48 -16.66
N THR A 485 -4.34 40.40 -16.79
CA THR A 485 -4.61 39.51 -15.66
C THR A 485 -3.34 38.77 -15.25
N ILE A 486 -3.06 38.73 -13.95
CA ILE A 486 -1.91 38.00 -13.39
C ILE A 486 -2.37 36.91 -12.42
N ILE A 487 -1.58 35.85 -12.32
CA ILE A 487 -1.71 34.82 -11.29
C ILE A 487 -0.66 35.12 -10.23
N ARG A 488 -1.07 35.10 -8.95
CA ARG A 488 -0.21 35.31 -7.79
C ARG A 488 -0.69 34.45 -6.62
N LEU A 489 0.11 34.40 -5.55
CA LEU A 489 -0.36 33.82 -4.28
C LEU A 489 -1.54 34.64 -3.74
N PRO A 490 -2.56 33.97 -3.17
CA PRO A 490 -3.64 34.65 -2.48
C PRO A 490 -3.06 35.33 -1.24
N THR A 491 -3.57 36.52 -0.92
CA THR A 491 -3.39 37.11 0.40
C THR A 491 -4.16 36.29 1.43
N GLU A 492 -3.80 36.44 2.71
CA GLU A 492 -4.52 35.80 3.82
C GLU A 492 -6.03 36.10 3.76
N ALA A 493 -6.39 37.37 3.56
CA ALA A 493 -7.78 37.81 3.43
C ALA A 493 -8.51 37.12 2.27
N GLU A 494 -7.85 36.99 1.11
CA GLU A 494 -8.45 36.32 -0.06
C GLU A 494 -8.62 34.81 0.17
N TRP A 495 -7.67 34.18 0.86
CA TRP A 495 -7.77 32.75 1.21
C TRP A 495 -8.89 32.49 2.21
N GLU A 496 -8.98 33.29 3.27
CA GLU A 496 -10.01 33.16 4.29
C GLU A 496 -11.41 33.38 3.69
N LYS A 497 -11.58 34.45 2.90
CA LYS A 497 -12.85 34.75 2.23
C LYS A 497 -13.27 33.62 1.28
N ALA A 498 -12.34 33.07 0.51
CA ALA A 498 -12.62 31.95 -0.39
C ALA A 498 -13.05 30.69 0.39
N SER A 499 -12.39 30.40 1.51
CA SER A 499 -12.65 29.23 2.36
C SER A 499 -14.01 29.27 3.06
N ARG A 500 -14.61 30.46 3.21
CA ARG A 500 -15.99 30.65 3.71
C ARG A 500 -17.07 30.31 2.67
N GLY A 501 -16.69 29.95 1.44
CA GLY A 501 -17.60 29.37 0.43
C GLY A 501 -18.54 30.37 -0.27
N GLY A 502 -18.26 31.67 -0.22
CA GLY A 502 -19.10 32.71 -0.83
C GLY A 502 -20.49 32.88 -0.18
N LEU A 503 -20.81 32.06 0.82
CA LEU A 503 -21.98 32.20 1.68
C LEU A 503 -21.61 33.14 2.82
N GLN A 504 -22.26 34.30 2.91
CA GLN A 504 -22.41 34.92 4.23
C GLN A 504 -23.17 33.92 5.12
N ILE A 505 -22.62 33.56 6.29
CA ILE A 505 -23.48 33.13 7.40
C ILE A 505 -22.99 33.73 8.73
N PRO A 506 -23.36 34.99 9.04
CA PRO A 506 -23.79 35.35 10.37
C PRO A 506 -25.30 35.51 10.35
N ASP A 507 -26.02 34.56 10.94
CA ASP A 507 -27.48 34.59 10.98
C ASP A 507 -28.05 35.71 11.88
N LYS A 508 -27.23 36.43 12.67
CA LYS A 508 -27.68 37.58 13.48
C LYS A 508 -26.61 38.64 13.67
N ALA A 509 -27.07 39.89 13.53
CA ALA A 509 -26.35 41.14 13.69
C ALA A 509 -25.52 41.24 14.98
N GLN A 510 -24.27 41.66 14.87
CA GLN A 510 -23.50 42.26 15.97
C GLN A 510 -22.48 43.28 15.44
N ILE A 511 -22.97 44.49 15.16
CA ILE A 511 -22.29 45.71 15.61
C ILE A 511 -23.42 46.55 16.23
N LYS A 512 -23.41 46.69 17.55
CA LYS A 512 -24.10 47.79 18.23
C LYS A 512 -23.07 48.92 18.34
N ASP A 513 -23.54 50.11 18.00
CA ASP A 513 -22.93 51.45 18.06
C ASP A 513 -21.53 51.58 18.67
#